data_AF-A0A9D7D5C0-F1
#
_entry.id   AF-A0A9D7D5C0-F1
#
_cell.length_a   1.000
_cell.length_b   1.000
_cell.length_c   1.000
_cell.angle_alpha   90.00
_cell.angle_beta   90.00
_cell.angle_gamma   90.00
#
_symmetry.space_group_name_H-M   'P 1'
#
loop_
_entity.id
_entity.type
_entity.pdbx_description
1 polymer ?
#
loop_
_entity_poly.entity_id
_entity_poly.type
_entity_poly.pdbx_seq_one_letter_code
_entity_poly.pdbx_strand_id
1 'polypeptide(L)' 'MRAVAFAIYAACVDFLLKLAALLGITYRDANALLFFVLWPIVTLALVGWVVAQAVRLRVYGRRDVTLHPDQPPAGGPSSD' A
#
# COMPACT_ATOMS: atom_id res chain seq x y z
N MET A 1 -20.93 -15.41 -1.56
CA MET A 1 -19.48 -15.11 -1.56
C MET A 1 -18.74 -15.71 -2.75
N ARG A 2 -18.84 -17.02 -3.04
CA ARG A 2 -18.16 -17.66 -4.20
C ARG A 2 -18.44 -17.00 -5.57
N ALA A 3 -19.70 -16.67 -5.86
CA ALA A 3 -20.08 -16.02 -7.11
C ALA A 3 -19.44 -14.64 -7.29
N VAL A 4 -19.39 -13.85 -6.21
CA VAL A 4 -18.75 -12.52 -6.23
C VAL A 4 -17.24 -12.64 -6.44
N ALA A 5 -16.58 -13.58 -5.76
CA ALA A 5 -15.16 -13.84 -5.95
C ALA A 5 -14.84 -14.25 -7.40
N PHE A 6 -15.66 -15.12 -7.99
CA PHE A 6 -15.52 -15.52 -9.39
C PHE A 6 -15.74 -14.33 -10.35
N ALA A 7 -16.76 -13.51 -10.10
CA ALA A 7 -17.03 -12.32 -10.92
C ALA A 7 -15.87 -11.32 -10.90
N ILE A 8 -15.28 -11.09 -9.73
CA ILE A 8 -14.09 -10.23 -9.59
C ILE A 8 -12.91 -10.82 -10.34
N TYR A 9 -12.64 -12.11 -10.15
CA TYR A 9 -11.57 -12.81 -10.86
C TYR A 9 -11.74 -12.71 -12.39
N ALA A 10 -12.94 -12.99 -12.90
CA ALA A 10 -13.24 -12.91 -14.32
C ALA A 10 -13.02 -11.48 -14.86
N ALA A 11 -13.50 -10.46 -14.13
CA ALA A 11 -13.28 -9.07 -14.52
C ALA A 11 -11.79 -8.68 -14.56
N CYS A 12 -11.00 -9.16 -13.60
CA CYS A 12 -9.56 -8.93 -13.59
C CYS A 12 -8.86 -9.62 -14.78
N VAL A 13 -9.24 -10.86 -15.09
CA VAL A 13 -8.67 -11.60 -16.24
C VAL A 13 -9.07 -10.93 -17.57
N ASP A 14 -10.33 -10.54 -17.73
CA ASP A 14 -10.81 -9.83 -18.92
C ASP A 14 -10.08 -8.50 -19.13
N PHE A 15 -9.85 -7.76 -18.04
CA PHE A 15 -9.05 -6.55 -18.08
C PHE A 15 -7.62 -6.85 -18.54
N LEU A 16 -6.98 -7.89 -17.99
CA LEU A 16 -5.62 -8.30 -18.37
C LEU A 16 -5.54 -8.71 -19.84
N LEU A 17 -6.53 -9.46 -20.34
CA LEU A 17 -6.61 -9.88 -21.73
C LEU A 17 -6.77 -8.69 -22.68
N LYS A 18 -7.62 -7.72 -22.34
CA LYS A 18 -7.77 -6.48 -23.10
C LYS A 18 -6.48 -5.65 -23.12
N LEU A 19 -5.80 -5.56 -21.98
CA LEU A 19 -4.51 -4.89 -21.88
C LEU A 19 -3.43 -5.60 -22.71
N ALA A 20 -3.39 -6.93 -22.66
CA ALA A 20 -2.47 -7.74 -23.46
C ALA A 20 -2.71 -7.52 -24.96
N ALA A 21 -3.97 -7.54 -25.40
CA ALA A 21 -4.36 -7.25 -26.78
C ALA A 21 -3.99 -5.82 -27.19
N LEU A 22 -4.19 -4.82 -26.31
CA LEU A 22 -3.83 -3.43 -26.58
C LEU A 22 -2.31 -3.23 -26.74
N LEU A 23 -1.52 -3.94 -25.92
CA LEU A 23 -0.06 -3.89 -25.96
C LEU A 23 0.55 -4.83 -27.02
N GLY A 24 -0.27 -5.65 -27.70
CA GLY A 24 0.20 -6.65 -28.65
C GLY A 24 1.03 -7.77 -28.03
N ILE A 25 0.88 -8.02 -26.72
CA ILE A 25 1.63 -9.03 -25.98
C ILE A 25 0.76 -10.23 -25.62
N THR A 26 1.37 -11.35 -25.24
CA THR A 26 0.61 -12.52 -24.81
C THR A 26 0.06 -12.34 -23.38
N TYR A 27 -1.00 -13.06 -23.04
CA TYR A 27 -1.50 -13.11 -21.65
C TYR A 27 -0.40 -13.53 -20.66
N ARG A 28 0.50 -14.43 -21.06
CA ARG A 28 1.63 -14.85 -20.24
C ARG A 28 2.56 -13.68 -19.93
N ASP A 29 2.86 -12.85 -20.92
CA ASP A 29 3.73 -11.69 -20.77
C ASP A 29 3.06 -10.60 -19.94
N ALA A 30 1.77 -10.34 -20.16
CA ALA A 30 0.99 -9.43 -19.32
C ALA A 30 0.97 -9.87 -17.85
N ASN A 31 0.84 -11.18 -17.60
CA ASN A 31 0.89 -11.73 -16.26
C ASN A 31 2.28 -11.57 -15.63
N ALA A 32 3.36 -11.78 -16.41
CA ALA A 32 4.72 -11.52 -15.94
C ALA A 32 4.94 -10.04 -15.58
N LEU A 33 4.46 -9.11 -16.40
CA LEU A 33 4.52 -7.67 -16.10
C LEU A 33 3.77 -7.32 -14.81
N LEU A 34 2.60 -7.93 -14.59
CA LEU A 34 1.83 -7.72 -13.37
C LEU A 34 2.63 -8.10 -12.11
N PHE A 35 3.24 -9.29 -12.10
CA PHE A 35 3.95 -9.79 -10.92
C PHE A 35 5.35 -9.20 -10.74
N PHE A 36 6.12 -9.06 -11.81
CA PHE A 36 7.52 -8.62 -11.73
C PHE A 36 7.69 -7.12 -11.80
N VAL A 37 6.69 -6.37 -12.28
CA VAL A 37 6.80 -4.91 -12.45
C VAL A 37 5.73 -4.19 -11.63
N LEU A 38 4.44 -4.46 -11.88
CA LEU A 38 3.38 -3.72 -11.18
C LEU A 38 3.41 -3.97 -9.67
N TRP A 39 3.49 -5.23 -9.26
CA TRP A 39 3.47 -5.60 -7.84
C TRP A 39 4.62 -4.99 -7.01
N PRO A 40 5.89 -5.06 -7.43
CA PRO A 40 6.97 -4.39 -6.70
C PRO A 40 6.82 -2.87 -6.70
N ILE A 41 6.36 -2.24 -7.79
CA ILE A 41 6.10 -0.80 -7.82
C ILE A 41 5.05 -0.40 -6.78
N VAL A 42 3.92 -1.10 -6.75
CA VAL A 42 2.85 -0.86 -5.77
C VAL A 42 3.37 -1.08 -4.35
N THR A 43 4.14 -2.14 -4.13
CA THR A 43 4.73 -2.44 -2.82
C THR A 43 5.68 -1.33 -2.37
N LEU A 44 6.59 -0.88 -3.23
CA LEU A 44 7.52 0.21 -2.93
C LEU A 44 6.78 1.52 -2.66
N ALA A 45 5.73 1.83 -3.42
CA ALA A 45 4.90 3.01 -3.19
C ALA A 45 4.22 2.95 -1.81
N LEU A 46 3.62 1.81 -1.45
CA LEU A 46 2.99 1.62 -0.15
C LEU A 46 4.01 1.67 0.99
N VAL A 47 5.18 1.05 0.83
CA VAL A 47 6.26 1.14 1.83
C VAL A 47 6.71 2.59 2.01
N GLY A 48 6.96 3.31 0.92
CA GLY A 48 7.31 4.73 0.97
C GLY A 48 6.24 5.57 1.66
N TRP A 49 4.97 5.29 1.39
CA TRP A 49 3.84 5.94 2.03
C TRP A 49 3.80 5.68 3.55
N VAL A 50 3.94 4.43 3.98
CA VAL A 50 4.00 4.04 5.39
C VAL A 50 5.19 4.71 6.09
N VAL A 51 6.36 4.74 5.45
CA VAL A 51 7.55 5.42 5.98
C VAL A 51 7.28 6.92 6.13
N ALA A 52 6.69 7.57 5.12
CA ALA A 52 6.34 8.98 5.19
C ALA A 52 5.36 9.27 6.33
N GLN A 53 4.35 8.42 6.52
CA GLN A 53 3.42 8.53 7.66
C GLN A 53 4.15 8.37 9.00
N ALA A 54 5.02 7.37 9.14
CA ALA A 54 5.78 7.12 10.37
C ALA A 54 6.71 8.29 10.71
N VAL A 55 7.38 8.88 9.71
CA VAL A 55 8.23 10.06 9.91
C VAL A 55 7.39 11.26 10.36
N ARG A 56 6.25 11.52 9.71
CA ARG A 56 5.37 12.64 10.10
C ARG A 56 4.86 12.49 11.54
N LEU A 57 4.41 11.29 11.93
CA LEU A 57 3.96 11.02 13.30
C LEU A 57 5.07 11.22 14.34
N ARG A 58 6.30 10.76 14.06
CA ARG A 58 7.45 11.00 14.95
C ARG A 58 7.80 12.48 15.09
N VAL A 59 7.72 13.25 14.00
CA VAL A 59 7.96 14.69 14.03
C VAL A 59 6.89 15.42 14.84
N TYR A 60 5.61 15.05 14.69
CA TYR A 60 4.53 15.63 15.50
C TYR A 60 4.71 15.31 16.99
N GLY A 61 5.02 14.05 17.34
CA GLY A 61 5.29 13.68 18.73
C GLY A 61 6.46 14.44 19.36
N ARG A 62 7.53 14.73 18.60
CA ARG A 62 8.66 15.53 19.11
C ARG A 62 8.30 17.00 19.34
N ARG A 63 7.45 17.58 18.49
CA ARG A 63 7.01 18.98 18.61
C ARG A 63 6.11 19.19 19.82
N ASP A 64 5.21 18.24 20.07
CA ASP A 64 4.30 18.24 21.23
C ASP A 64 5.07 18.32 22.56
N VAL A 65 6.07 17.45 22.75
CA VAL A 65 6.95 17.46 23.93
C VAL A 65 7.73 18.78 24.10
N THR A 66 8.08 19.44 23.01
CA THR A 66 8.85 20.70 23.07
C THR A 66 7.97 21.89 23.46
N LEU A 67 6.71 21.88 23.04
CA LEU A 67 5.75 22.97 23.29
C LEU A 67 5.12 22.89 24.69
N HIS A 68 4.94 21.69 25.22
CA HIS A 68 4.37 21.45 26.55
C HIS A 68 5.27 20.53 27.39
N PRO A 69 6.41 21.04 27.89
CA PRO A 69 7.36 20.24 28.67
C PRO A 69 6.79 19.77 30.03
N ASP A 70 5.76 20.44 30.56
CA ASP A 70 5.14 20.11 31.83
C ASP A 70 4.09 18.98 31.73
N GLN A 71 3.70 18.56 30.52
CA GLN A 71 2.84 17.40 30.32
C GLN A 71 3.69 16.16 29.99
N PRO A 72 3.48 15.03 30.69
CA PRO A 72 4.13 13.78 30.33
C PRO A 72 3.72 13.33 28.91
N PRO A 73 4.61 12.68 28.16
CA PRO A 73 4.32 12.27 26.78
C PRO A 73 3.09 11.35 26.76
N ALA A 74 2.15 11.63 25.85
CA ALA A 74 0.83 11.00 25.76
C ALA A 74 0.81 9.50 25.41
N GLY A 75 1.88 8.75 25.69
CA GLY A 75 2.02 7.33 25.45
C GLY A 75 3.01 6.60 26.36
N GLY A 76 3.37 7.17 27.52
CA GLY A 76 4.10 6.41 28.55
C GLY A 76 3.22 5.27 29.09
N PRO A 77 3.76 4.07 29.39
CA PRO A 77 2.98 3.00 30.00
C PRO A 77 2.38 3.52 31.31
N SER A 78 1.05 3.43 31.42
CA SER A 78 0.34 3.68 32.67
C SER A 78 0.91 2.74 33.72
N SER A 79 1.78 3.27 34.56
CA SER A 79 2.30 2.56 35.71
C SER A 79 1.23 2.67 36.78
N ASP A 80 0.44 1.59 36.91
CA ASP A 80 -0.28 1.26 38.14
C ASP A 80 0.70 1.11 39.32
#